data_AF-A0A1E4PBC6-F1
#
_entry.id   AF-A0A1E4PBC6-F1
#
_cell.length_a   1.000
_cell.length_b   1.000
_cell.length_c   1.000
_cell.angle_alpha   90.00
_cell.angle_beta   90.00
_cell.angle_gamma   90.00
#
_symmetry.space_group_name_H-M   'P 1'
#
loop_
_entity.id
_entity.type
_entity.pdbx_description
1 polymer ?
#
loop_
_entity_poly.entity_id
_entity_poly.type
_entity_poly.pdbx_seq_one_letter_code
_entity_poly.pdbx_strand_id
1 'polypeptide(L)'
;MSGRGWPSGALLALALAASARAADADPLAELDRVGRAIVAAGCAHPVERNTSLVGGAADGGVDEMRSIDCRSFRAATWVERHAAQERVAPMALVVLGNEPRLPAGIAVGATPAQVQALLGMPSLHLGHAFGYALGRAHPPRDTLTFELVDGRVSAISWNWAVD
;
A
#
# COMPACT_ATOMS: atom_id res chain seq x y z
N MET A 1 -13.37 -66.69 -34.41
CA MET A 1 -14.32 -65.87 -33.65
C MET A 1 -13.84 -64.44 -33.68
N SER A 2 -14.72 -63.57 -34.14
CA SER A 2 -14.47 -62.22 -34.61
C SER A 2 -14.20 -61.22 -33.48
N GLY A 3 -13.21 -60.36 -33.73
CA GLY A 3 -13.14 -58.92 -33.49
C GLY A 3 -13.77 -58.25 -32.25
N ARG A 4 -13.03 -57.31 -31.67
CA ARG A 4 -13.43 -55.90 -31.52
C ARG A 4 -12.25 -55.09 -31.02
N GLY A 5 -11.67 -54.28 -31.91
CA GLY A 5 -10.76 -53.20 -31.55
C GLY A 5 -11.56 -52.02 -31.02
N TRP A 6 -11.03 -51.34 -30.00
CA TRP A 6 -11.48 -50.02 -29.60
C TRP A 6 -10.52 -48.97 -30.14
N PRO A 7 -11.00 -47.99 -30.93
CA PRO A 7 -10.24 -46.80 -31.24
C PRO A 7 -10.49 -45.76 -30.13
N SER A 8 -9.58 -45.65 -29.17
CA SER A 8 -9.54 -44.50 -28.27
C SER A 8 -8.70 -43.40 -28.93
N GLY A 9 -9.31 -42.81 -29.96
CA GLY A 9 -8.81 -41.64 -30.64
C GLY A 9 -8.95 -40.39 -29.78
N ALA A 10 -7.84 -39.65 -29.72
CA ALA A 10 -7.76 -38.18 -29.76
C ALA A 10 -8.82 -37.37 -28.98
N LEU A 11 -8.44 -36.94 -27.77
CA LEU A 11 -8.87 -35.67 -27.19
C LEU A 11 -7.65 -34.93 -26.62
N LEU A 12 -6.70 -34.61 -27.51
CA LEU A 12 -5.67 -33.60 -27.27
C LEU A 12 -6.12 -32.33 -28.00
N ALA A 13 -7.07 -31.61 -27.38
CA ALA A 13 -7.57 -30.35 -27.91
C ALA A 13 -7.56 -29.30 -26.80
N LEU A 14 -6.69 -28.32 -27.00
CA LEU A 14 -6.74 -26.96 -26.44
C LEU A 14 -6.62 -26.81 -24.92
N ALA A 15 -5.38 -26.61 -24.46
CA ALA A 15 -5.09 -25.80 -23.27
C ALA A 15 -4.12 -24.64 -23.61
N LEU A 16 -4.25 -24.07 -24.82
CA LEU A 16 -3.44 -22.96 -25.33
C LEU A 16 -4.34 -21.74 -25.56
N ALA A 17 -4.89 -21.15 -24.49
CA ALA A 17 -5.43 -19.79 -24.50
C ALA A 17 -5.94 -19.39 -23.09
N ALA A 18 -5.03 -19.23 -22.13
CA ALA A 18 -5.34 -18.44 -20.93
C ALA A 18 -4.14 -17.60 -20.51
N SER A 19 -3.42 -17.04 -21.48
CA SER A 19 -2.64 -15.83 -21.28
C SER A 19 -3.63 -14.66 -21.17
N ALA A 20 -4.48 -14.71 -20.14
CA ALA A 20 -5.29 -13.57 -19.76
C ALA A 20 -4.31 -12.46 -19.39
N ARG A 21 -4.24 -11.45 -20.26
CA ARG A 21 -3.55 -10.19 -20.05
C ARG A 21 -3.82 -9.72 -18.61
N ALA A 22 -2.86 -9.91 -17.72
CA ALA A 22 -2.71 -9.07 -16.55
C ALA A 22 -2.38 -7.68 -17.12
N ALA A 23 -3.43 -6.92 -17.44
CA ALA A 23 -3.29 -5.58 -17.96
C ALA A 23 -2.53 -4.76 -16.93
N ASP A 24 -1.30 -4.36 -17.29
CA ASP A 24 -0.50 -3.21 -16.81
C ASP A 24 -0.96 -2.54 -15.51
N ALA A 25 -1.17 -3.32 -14.45
CA ALA A 25 -1.50 -2.77 -13.14
C ALA A 25 -0.21 -2.19 -12.61
N ASP A 26 -0.14 -0.85 -12.54
CA ASP A 26 0.96 -0.16 -11.90
C ASP A 26 1.05 -0.65 -10.45
N PRO A 27 2.09 -1.40 -10.08
CA PRO A 27 2.18 -1.98 -8.75
C PRO A 27 2.25 -0.89 -7.67
N LEU A 28 2.76 0.30 -7.98
CA LEU A 28 2.77 1.41 -7.03
C LEU A 28 1.36 1.96 -6.80
N ALA A 29 0.52 2.05 -7.84
CA ALA A 29 -0.88 2.46 -7.70
C ALA A 29 -1.69 1.46 -6.87
N GLU A 30 -1.41 0.16 -7.03
CA GLU A 30 -2.02 -0.88 -6.20
C GLU A 30 -1.61 -0.72 -4.72
N LEU A 31 -0.33 -0.46 -4.45
CA LEU A 31 0.15 -0.25 -3.09
C LEU A 31 -0.34 1.06 -2.46
N ASP A 32 -0.53 2.12 -3.25
CA ASP A 32 -1.19 3.33 -2.79
C ASP A 32 -2.61 3.01 -2.31
N ARG A 33 -3.38 2.29 -3.13
CA ARG A 33 -4.74 1.86 -2.78
C ARG A 33 -4.76 1.02 -1.50
N VAL A 34 -3.83 0.07 -1.37
CA VAL A 34 -3.71 -0.75 -0.15
C VAL A 34 -3.38 0.11 1.07
N GLY A 35 -2.43 1.03 0.97
CA GLY A 35 -2.06 1.94 2.05
C GLY A 35 -3.24 2.79 2.52
N ARG A 36 -3.97 3.40 1.59
CA ARG A 36 -5.19 4.19 1.91
C ARG A 36 -6.28 3.32 2.53
N ALA A 37 -6.47 2.09 2.06
CA ALA A 37 -7.42 1.15 2.64
C ALA A 37 -7.04 0.73 4.07
N ILE A 38 -5.74 0.62 4.38
CA ILE A 38 -5.25 0.37 5.74
C ILE A 38 -5.65 1.51 6.68
N VAL A 39 -5.38 2.75 6.27
CA VAL A 39 -5.71 3.95 7.06
C VAL A 39 -7.22 4.08 7.26
N ALA A 40 -8.00 3.94 6.19
CA ALA A 40 -9.46 4.09 6.24
C ALA A 40 -10.13 3.03 7.14
N ALA A 41 -9.64 1.78 7.10
CA ALA A 41 -10.18 0.72 7.95
C ALA A 41 -9.73 0.85 9.42
N GLY A 42 -8.53 1.38 9.65
CA GLY A 42 -7.91 1.42 10.97
C GLY A 42 -7.74 0.02 11.59
N CYS A 43 -7.80 -0.06 12.91
CA CYS A 43 -7.80 -1.32 13.65
C CYS A 43 -8.89 -1.34 14.73
N ALA A 44 -9.36 -2.55 15.06
CA ALA A 44 -10.42 -2.75 16.05
C ALA A 44 -9.99 -2.36 17.48
N HIS A 45 -8.73 -2.62 17.82
CA HIS A 45 -8.17 -2.38 19.16
C HIS A 45 -6.89 -1.54 19.06
N PRO A 46 -7.01 -0.21 18.94
CA PRO A 46 -5.85 0.67 18.95
C PRO A 46 -5.21 0.69 20.33
N VAL A 47 -3.89 0.77 20.35
CA VAL A 47 -3.09 1.02 21.55
C VAL A 47 -3.29 2.46 22.00
N GLU A 48 -3.33 3.39 21.04
CA GLU A 48 -3.50 4.82 21.30
C GLU A 48 -4.33 5.49 20.20
N ARG A 49 -5.09 6.50 20.59
CA ARG A 49 -5.73 7.45 19.68
C ARG A 49 -5.41 8.86 20.15
N ASN A 50 -4.97 9.71 19.23
CA ASN A 50 -4.69 11.10 19.53
C ASN A 50 -5.38 12.00 18.50
N THR A 51 -5.88 13.13 18.97
CA THR A 51 -6.43 14.20 18.12
C THR A 51 -5.73 15.49 18.52
N SER A 52 -5.11 16.14 17.55
CA SER A 52 -4.45 17.43 17.72
C SER A 52 -5.07 18.45 16.77
N LEU A 53 -5.36 19.64 17.28
CA LEU A 53 -5.80 20.75 16.44
C LEU A 53 -4.60 21.30 15.69
N VAL A 54 -4.73 21.46 14.38
CA VAL A 54 -3.73 22.08 13.52
C VAL A 54 -4.26 23.46 13.16
N GLY A 55 -3.40 24.49 13.22
CA GLY A 55 -3.82 25.88 12.94
C GLY A 55 -4.54 25.96 11.60
N GLY A 56 -5.81 26.39 11.63
CA GLY A 56 -6.76 26.15 10.56
C GLY A 56 -6.64 27.07 9.35
N ALA A 57 -7.41 26.71 8.32
CA ALA A 57 -7.57 27.44 7.07
C ALA A 57 -7.88 28.94 7.31
N ALA A 58 -7.53 29.78 6.34
CA ALA A 58 -7.60 31.24 6.41
C ALA A 58 -9.01 31.81 6.70
N ASP A 59 -10.04 30.98 6.68
CA ASP A 59 -11.46 31.29 6.93
C ASP A 59 -11.94 31.04 8.37
N GLY A 60 -11.06 30.60 9.28
CA GLY A 60 -11.39 30.35 10.68
C GLY A 60 -11.95 28.97 10.97
N GLY A 61 -11.87 28.03 10.01
CA GLY A 61 -12.07 26.60 10.27
C GLY A 61 -11.02 26.06 11.26
N VAL A 62 -11.31 24.90 11.86
CA VAL A 62 -10.34 24.17 12.70
C VAL A 62 -10.04 22.84 12.02
N ASP A 63 -8.79 22.67 11.61
CA ASP A 63 -8.30 21.41 11.10
C ASP A 63 -7.86 20.51 12.26
N GLU A 64 -8.05 19.22 12.10
CA GLU A 64 -7.62 18.21 13.04
C GLU A 64 -6.66 17.23 12.37
N MET A 65 -5.59 16.91 13.07
CA MET A 65 -4.83 15.71 12.80
C MET A 65 -5.30 14.64 13.77
N ARG A 66 -5.84 13.53 13.25
CA ARG A 66 -6.20 12.35 14.03
C ARG A 66 -5.16 11.27 13.77
N SER A 67 -4.58 10.69 14.81
CA SER A 67 -3.66 9.57 14.69
C SER A 67 -4.13 8.36 15.49
N ILE A 68 -3.82 7.18 14.98
CA ILE A 68 -4.07 5.89 15.61
C ILE A 68 -2.77 5.09 15.66
N ASP A 69 -2.47 4.52 16.81
CA ASP A 69 -1.40 3.52 16.97
C ASP A 69 -2.04 2.14 17.16
N CYS A 70 -1.68 1.23 16.26
CA CYS A 70 -2.09 -0.17 16.26
C CYS A 70 -0.84 -1.04 16.38
N ARG A 71 -0.99 -2.29 16.86
CA ARG A 71 0.15 -3.19 17.07
C ARG A 71 1.06 -3.34 15.84
N SER A 72 0.51 -3.35 14.63
CA SER A 72 1.27 -3.56 13.39
C SER A 72 1.50 -2.28 12.58
N PHE A 73 0.84 -1.16 12.89
CA PHE A 73 0.97 0.07 12.12
C PHE A 73 0.52 1.32 12.90
N ARG A 74 0.98 2.47 12.45
CA ARG A 74 0.52 3.80 12.88
C ARG A 74 -0.06 4.53 11.68
N ALA A 75 -1.18 5.21 11.85
CA ALA A 75 -1.79 5.99 10.78
C ALA A 75 -2.16 7.38 11.27
N ALA A 76 -2.09 8.36 10.37
CA ALA A 76 -2.54 9.72 10.59
C ALA A 76 -3.47 10.16 9.45
N THR A 77 -4.56 10.83 9.82
CA THR A 77 -5.49 11.46 8.89
C THR A 77 -5.65 12.93 9.23
N TRP A 78 -5.71 13.76 8.19
CA TRP A 78 -6.15 15.13 8.31
C TRP A 78 -7.67 15.18 8.17
N VAL A 79 -8.29 16.02 8.98
CA VAL A 79 -9.73 16.21 9.01
C VAL A 79 -10.02 17.70 9.01
N GLU A 80 -10.70 18.14 7.96
CA GLU A 80 -11.16 19.51 7.80
C GLU A 80 -12.65 19.55 8.13
N ARG A 81 -13.01 20.37 9.13
CA ARG A 81 -14.40 20.57 9.54
C ARG A 81 -14.88 21.93 9.03
N HIS A 82 -15.61 21.92 7.92
CA HIS A 82 -16.40 23.07 7.46
C HIS A 82 -17.87 22.84 7.78
N ALA A 83 -18.61 23.91 8.07
CA ALA A 83 -19.94 23.98 8.69
C ALA A 83 -21.01 22.90 8.34
N ALA A 84 -20.90 22.19 7.22
CA ALA A 84 -21.81 21.11 6.82
C ALA A 84 -21.13 19.80 6.33
N GLN A 85 -19.80 19.73 6.21
CA GLN A 85 -19.12 18.55 5.67
C GLN A 85 -17.75 18.34 6.34
N GLU A 86 -17.52 17.12 6.83
CA GLU A 86 -16.21 16.65 7.26
C GLU A 86 -15.48 16.09 6.04
N ARG A 87 -14.30 16.64 5.71
CA ARG A 87 -13.39 16.07 4.70
C ARG A 87 -12.25 15.37 5.41
N VAL A 88 -12.09 14.09 5.13
CA VAL A 88 -11.03 13.25 5.72
C VAL A 88 -10.07 12.81 4.62
N ALA A 89 -8.78 13.05 4.84
CA ALA A 89 -7.72 12.61 3.94
C ALA A 89 -6.62 11.88 4.72
N PRO A 90 -6.09 10.75 4.20
CA PRO A 90 -4.93 10.10 4.81
C PRO A 90 -3.69 10.98 4.63
N MET A 91 -2.91 11.12 5.70
CA MET A 91 -1.63 11.85 5.69
C MET A 91 -0.44 10.91 5.70
N ALA A 92 -0.49 9.90 6.58
CA ALA A 92 0.63 8.99 6.76
C ALA A 92 0.16 7.60 7.20
N LEU A 93 0.95 6.60 6.81
CA LEU A 93 0.86 5.23 7.31
C LEU A 93 2.28 4.72 7.53
N VAL A 94 2.57 4.20 8.70
CA VAL A 94 3.83 3.51 9.01
C VAL A 94 3.49 2.10 9.46
N VAL A 95 3.85 1.10 8.65
CA VAL A 95 3.71 -0.33 8.98
C VAL A 95 4.99 -0.80 9.65
N LEU A 96 4.87 -1.29 10.88
CA LEU A 96 5.98 -1.69 11.76
C LEU A 96 6.03 -3.21 12.00
N GLY A 97 5.00 -3.94 11.56
CA GLY A 97 4.90 -5.38 11.75
C GLY A 97 4.17 -6.08 10.61
N ASN A 98 3.70 -7.30 10.87
CA ASN A 98 2.95 -8.06 9.89
C ASN A 98 1.58 -7.41 9.62
N GLU A 99 1.36 -6.96 8.38
CA GLU A 99 0.09 -6.43 7.90
C GLU A 99 -0.41 -7.31 6.75
N PRO A 100 -1.45 -8.15 6.97
CA PRO A 100 -1.86 -9.20 6.03
C PRO A 100 -2.35 -8.69 4.67
N ARG A 101 -2.68 -7.40 4.57
CA ARG A 101 -3.07 -6.78 3.31
C ARG A 101 -1.88 -6.50 2.38
N LEU A 102 -0.65 -6.53 2.89
CA LEU A 102 0.55 -6.31 2.09
C LEU A 102 1.04 -7.60 1.42
N PRO A 103 1.46 -7.55 0.14
CA PRO A 103 2.16 -8.65 -0.50
C PRO A 103 3.44 -9.04 0.25
N ALA A 104 3.70 -10.35 0.36
CA ALA A 104 4.85 -10.86 1.11
C ALA A 104 6.21 -10.31 0.61
N GLY A 105 6.32 -10.02 -0.69
CA GLY A 105 7.55 -9.48 -1.28
C GLY A 105 7.87 -8.02 -0.90
N ILE A 106 6.94 -7.31 -0.25
CA ILE A 106 7.15 -5.94 0.24
C ILE A 106 6.89 -5.76 1.74
N ALA A 107 6.44 -6.80 2.43
CA ALA A 107 6.08 -6.73 3.84
C ALA A 107 7.33 -6.53 4.73
N VAL A 108 7.10 -6.16 6.00
CA VAL A 108 8.16 -6.11 7.02
C VAL A 108 8.88 -7.47 7.09
N GLY A 109 10.21 -7.44 7.03
CA GLY A 109 11.09 -8.60 6.93
C GLY A 109 11.57 -8.93 5.51
N ALA A 110 10.96 -8.35 4.47
CA ALA A 110 11.40 -8.49 3.09
C ALA A 110 12.81 -7.90 2.88
N THR A 111 13.53 -8.39 1.88
CA THR A 111 14.83 -7.84 1.45
C THR A 111 14.64 -6.77 0.38
N PRO A 112 15.58 -5.82 0.21
CA PRO A 112 15.52 -4.85 -0.88
C PRO A 112 15.35 -5.49 -2.26
N ALA A 113 16.01 -6.63 -2.51
CA ALA A 113 15.90 -7.35 -3.77
C ALA A 113 14.48 -7.87 -4.03
N GLN A 114 13.75 -8.33 -2.99
CA GLN A 114 12.35 -8.75 -3.13
C GLN A 114 11.44 -7.57 -3.47
N VAL A 115 11.65 -6.42 -2.82
CA VAL A 115 10.89 -5.19 -3.10
C VAL A 115 11.14 -4.73 -4.54
N GLN A 116 12.41 -4.68 -4.95
CA GLN A 116 12.82 -4.25 -6.29
C GLN A 116 12.36 -5.23 -7.39
N ALA A 117 12.24 -6.52 -7.09
CA ALA A 117 11.66 -7.48 -8.03
C ALA A 117 10.18 -7.19 -8.34
N LEU A 118 9.47 -6.52 -7.43
CA LEU A 118 8.07 -6.14 -7.62
C LEU A 118 7.89 -4.72 -8.14
N LEU A 119 8.67 -3.77 -7.63
CA LEU A 119 8.48 -2.33 -7.86
C LEU A 119 9.52 -1.71 -8.79
N GLY A 120 10.53 -2.47 -9.19
CA GLY A 120 11.69 -1.95 -9.91
C GLY A 120 12.63 -1.11 -9.02
N MET A 121 13.48 -0.33 -9.67
CA MET A 121 14.49 0.48 -8.97
C MET A 121 13.84 1.66 -8.24
N PRO A 122 14.21 1.92 -6.97
CA PRO A 122 13.71 3.05 -6.23
C PRO A 122 14.22 4.38 -6.80
N SER A 123 13.40 5.42 -6.69
CA SER A 123 13.75 6.79 -7.10
C SER A 123 14.52 7.56 -6.03
N LEU A 124 14.52 7.06 -4.79
CA LEU A 124 15.13 7.72 -3.62
C LEU A 124 15.99 6.72 -2.85
N HIS A 125 17.17 7.15 -2.39
CA HIS A 125 18.02 6.42 -1.46
C HIS A 125 18.43 7.35 -0.31
N LEU A 126 18.20 6.91 0.93
CA LEU A 126 18.35 7.71 2.14
C LEU A 126 19.09 6.89 3.21
N GLY A 127 20.37 6.58 2.97
CA GLY A 127 21.20 5.82 3.90
C GLY A 127 20.63 4.42 4.19
N HIS A 128 19.91 4.29 5.30
CA HIS A 128 19.23 3.06 5.73
C HIS A 128 17.81 2.91 5.16
N ALA A 129 17.42 3.69 4.16
CA ALA A 129 16.12 3.58 3.53
C ALA A 129 16.19 3.78 2.02
N PHE A 130 15.17 3.31 1.31
CA PHE A 130 14.93 3.62 -0.10
C PHE A 130 13.45 3.88 -0.34
N GLY A 131 13.10 4.58 -1.42
CA GLY A 131 11.72 4.95 -1.66
C GLY A 131 11.33 5.18 -3.12
N TYR A 132 10.03 5.23 -3.33
CA TYR A 132 9.34 5.39 -4.60
C TYR A 132 8.39 6.58 -4.51
N ALA A 133 8.26 7.34 -5.60
CA ALA A 133 7.15 8.27 -5.76
C ALA A 133 5.88 7.47 -6.09
N LEU A 134 4.74 7.79 -5.48
CA LEU A 134 3.47 7.06 -5.66
C LEU A 134 2.73 7.37 -6.98
N GLY A 135 3.48 7.64 -8.05
CA GLY A 135 2.98 7.78 -9.41
C GLY A 135 2.90 9.24 -9.91
N ARG A 136 2.80 9.40 -11.24
CA ARG A 136 2.75 10.72 -11.91
C ARG A 136 1.42 11.46 -11.71
N ALA A 137 0.38 10.76 -11.30
CA ALA A 137 -0.95 11.31 -11.07
C ALA A 137 -1.10 11.96 -9.68
N HIS A 138 -0.12 11.75 -8.79
CA HIS A 138 -0.10 12.29 -7.45
C HIS A 138 0.83 13.51 -7.35
N PRO A 139 0.62 14.41 -6.36
CA PRO A 139 1.60 15.43 -6.05
C PRO A 139 2.99 14.81 -5.89
N PRO A 140 4.07 15.49 -6.30
CA PRO A 140 5.43 14.95 -6.25
C PRO A 140 5.94 14.65 -4.82
N ARG A 141 5.11 14.92 -3.81
CA ARG A 141 5.38 14.71 -2.38
C ARG A 141 4.83 13.37 -1.87
N ASP A 142 3.97 12.69 -2.64
CA ASP A 142 3.44 11.39 -2.25
C ASP A 142 4.52 10.31 -2.42
N THR A 143 4.88 9.65 -1.32
CA THR A 143 6.03 8.73 -1.27
C THR A 143 5.71 7.44 -0.54
N LEU A 144 6.37 6.38 -0.98
CA LEU A 144 6.46 5.08 -0.33
C LEU A 144 7.91 4.78 0.00
N THR A 145 8.24 4.68 1.29
CA THR A 145 9.60 4.47 1.78
C THR A 145 9.71 3.17 2.54
N PHE A 146 10.84 2.48 2.37
CA PHE A 146 11.21 1.25 3.06
C PHE A 146 12.45 1.52 3.90
N GLU A 147 12.31 1.41 5.22
CA GLU A 147 13.43 1.51 6.16
C GLU A 147 14.06 0.13 6.37
N LEU A 148 15.37 0.10 6.51
CA LEU A 148 16.17 -1.13 6.59
C LEU A 148 16.92 -1.25 7.92
N VAL A 149 16.82 -2.44 8.51
CA VAL A 149 17.67 -2.90 9.61
C VAL A 149 18.22 -4.26 9.23
N ASP A 150 19.54 -4.45 9.33
CA ASP A 150 20.24 -5.69 8.98
C ASP A 150 19.88 -6.24 7.59
N GLY A 151 19.75 -5.34 6.60
CA GLY A 151 19.43 -5.69 5.22
C GLY A 151 17.99 -6.15 4.98
N ARG A 152 17.09 -5.91 5.92
CA ARG A 152 15.67 -6.26 5.84
C ARG A 152 14.78 -5.06 6.14
N VAL A 153 13.61 -5.02 5.51
CA VAL A 153 12.59 -4.01 5.75
C VAL A 153 12.14 -4.08 7.20
N SER A 154 12.39 -3.03 7.98
CA SER A 154 11.93 -2.89 9.35
C SER A 154 10.64 -2.08 9.45
N ALA A 155 10.45 -1.12 8.54
CA ALA A 155 9.25 -0.30 8.46
C ALA A 155 8.93 0.08 7.01
N ILE A 156 7.65 0.31 6.74
CA ILE A 156 7.15 0.77 5.44
C ILE A 156 6.29 2.01 5.68
N SER A 157 6.63 3.11 5.03
CA SER A 157 6.05 4.41 5.29
C SER A 157 5.42 4.98 4.01
N TRP A 158 4.10 5.17 4.02
CA TRP A 158 3.42 6.03 3.07
C TRP A 158 3.31 7.44 3.65
N ASN A 159 3.56 8.43 2.82
CA ASN A 159 3.34 9.84 3.12
C ASN A 159 2.57 10.45 1.95
N TRP A 160 1.44 11.09 2.25
CA TRP A 160 0.56 11.72 1.28
C TRP A 160 0.44 13.21 1.57
N ALA A 161 0.53 14.02 0.53
CA ALA A 161 0.15 15.42 0.61
C ALA A 161 -1.37 15.55 0.83
N VAL A 162 -1.75 16.53 1.66
CA VAL A 162 -3.14 16.84 1.98
C VAL A 162 -3.52 18.28 1.59
N ASP A 163 -2.75 18.88 0.67
CA ASP A 163 -2.92 20.26 0.19
C ASP A 163 -4.17 20.47 -0.69
#